data_AF-A0A956P970-F1
#
_entry.id   AF-A0A956P970-F1
#
_cell.length_a   1.000
_cell.length_b   1.000
_cell.length_c   1.000
_cell.angle_alpha   90.00
_cell.angle_beta   90.00
_cell.angle_gamma   90.00
#
_symmetry.space_group_name_H-M   'P 1'
#
loop_
_entity.id
_entity.type
_entity.pdbx_description
1 polymer ?
#
loop_
_entity_poly.entity_id
_entity_poly.type
_entity_poly.pdbx_seq_one_letter_code
_entity_poly.pdbx_strand_id
1 'polypeptide(L)' 'MAKKITAYVKLLVTGGQANPSPPVGPALGQHGVNIME' A
#
# COMPACT_ATOMS: atom_id res chain seq x y z
N MET A 1 22.70 -4.52 -7.74
CA MET A 1 21.63 -5.51 -7.99
C MET A 1 20.29 -4.81 -7.93
N ALA A 2 19.52 -4.81 -9.02
CA ALA A 2 18.18 -4.23 -9.02
C ALA A 2 17.23 -5.13 -8.20
N LYS A 3 16.49 -4.56 -7.25
CA LYS A 3 15.48 -5.31 -6.49
C LYS A 3 14.38 -5.76 -7.45
N LYS A 4 14.01 -7.05 -7.39
CA LYS A 4 12.87 -7.59 -8.13
C LYS A 4 11.59 -6.99 -7.57
N ILE A 5 10.65 -6.66 -8.45
CA ILE A 5 9.34 -6.13 -8.05
C ILE A 5 8.55 -7.27 -7.41
N THR A 6 8.13 -7.07 -6.15
CA THR A 6 7.42 -8.09 -5.36
C THR A 6 5.93 -8.14 -5.69
N ALA A 7 5.29 -6.99 -5.94
CA ALA A 7 3.87 -6.89 -6.27
C ALA A 7 3.54 -5.54 -6.92
N TYR A 8 2.42 -5.48 -7.66
CA TYR A 8 1.82 -4.25 -8.15
C TYR A 8 0.45 -4.08 -7.51
N VAL A 9 0.24 -2.92 -6.88
CA VAL A 9 -1.02 -2.59 -6.19
C VAL A 9 -1.62 -1.36 -6.83
N LYS A 10 -2.86 -1.46 -7.32
CA LYS A 10 -3.63 -0.34 -7.85
C LYS A 10 -4.73 0.00 -6.85
N LEU A 11 -4.62 1.18 -6.25
CA LEU A 11 -5.58 1.70 -5.27
C LEU A 11 -6.10 3.05 -5.76
N LEU A 12 -7.41 3.24 -5.72
CA LEU A 12 -8.00 4.55 -5.88
C LEU A 12 -8.11 5.16 -4.49
N VAL A 13 -7.36 6.23 -4.26
CA VAL A 13 -7.40 7.01 -3.02
C VAL A 13 -7.59 8.48 -3.35
N THR A 14 -8.44 9.14 -2.59
CA THR A 14 -8.51 10.60 -2.60
C THR A 14 -7.19 11.15 -2.07
N GLY A 15 -6.63 12.16 -2.73
CA GLY A 15 -5.35 12.78 -2.34
C GLY A 15 -5.36 13.21 -0.87
N GLY A 16 -4.27 12.90 -0.14
CA GLY A 16 -4.14 13.21 1.29
C GLY A 16 -4.84 12.23 2.24
N GLN A 17 -5.55 11.21 1.75
CA GLN A 17 -6.22 10.19 2.58
C GLN A 17 -5.61 8.79 2.40
N ALA A 18 -4.29 8.69 2.28
CA ALA A 18 -3.59 7.41 2.34
C ALA A 18 -3.44 6.98 3.81
N ASN A 19 -4.54 6.59 4.43
CA ASN A 19 -4.61 6.16 5.83
C ASN A 19 -4.71 4.62 5.94
N PRO A 20 -4.42 4.02 7.10
CA PRO A 20 -4.49 2.56 7.28
C PRO A 20 -5.91 1.97 7.21
N SER A 21 -6.95 2.77 6.95
CA SER A 21 -8.30 2.23 6.79
C SER A 21 -8.44 1.51 5.45
N PRO A 22 -9.43 0.61 5.31
CA PRO A 22 -9.76 0.02 4.01
C PRO A 22 -10.04 1.13 2.98
N PRO A 23 -9.54 1.04 1.73
CA PRO A 23 -8.88 -0.11 1.08
C PRO A 23 -7.35 -0.15 1.19
N VAL A 24 -6.70 0.90 1.71
CA VAL A 24 -5.24 1.08 1.60
C VAL A 24 -4.48 0.23 2.61
N GLY A 25 -4.93 0.20 3.87
CA GLY A 25 -4.34 -0.62 4.94
C GLY A 25 -4.28 -2.11 4.61
N PRO A 26 -5.41 -2.74 4.24
CA PRO A 26 -5.42 -4.13 3.83
C PRO A 26 -4.51 -4.40 2.62
N ALA A 27 -4.58 -3.56 1.58
CA ALA A 27 -3.83 -3.79 0.35
C ALA A 27 -2.32 -3.66 0.54
N LEU A 28 -1.84 -2.65 1.28
CA LEU A 28 -0.41 -2.50 1.56
C LEU A 28 0.08 -3.49 2.62
N GLY A 29 -0.72 -3.74 3.66
CA GLY A 29 -0.40 -4.71 4.72
C GLY A 29 -0.28 -6.14 4.21
N GLN A 30 -1.11 -6.56 3.24
CA GLN A 30 -1.00 -7.86 2.57
C GLN A 30 0.33 -8.06 1.83
N HIS A 31 0.97 -6.97 1.41
CA HIS A 31 2.29 -6.99 0.78
C HIS A 31 3.44 -6.70 1.75
N GLY A 32 3.16 -6.66 3.06
CA GLY A 32 4.16 -6.37 4.09
C GLY A 32 4.66 -4.92 4.06
N VAL A 33 3.91 -4.02 3.42
CA VAL A 33 4.21 -2.59 3.38
C VAL A 33 3.51 -1.94 4.57
N ASN A 34 4.29 -1.45 5.53
CA ASN A 34 3.76 -0.72 6.68
C ASN A 34 3.17 0.62 6.24
N ILE A 35 1.89 0.84 6.55
CA ILE A 35 1.19 2.13 6.42
C ILE A 35 0.77 2.69 7.80
N MET A 36 1.55 2.34 8.83
CA MET A 36 1.44 2.99 10.12
C MET A 36 2.35 4.21 10.07
N GLU A 37 1.76 5.39 10.26
CA GLU A 37 2.45 6.69 10.39
C GLU A 37 3.50 6.64 11.50
#